data_AF-K1UC38-F1
#
_entry.id   AF-K1UC38-F1
#
_cell.length_a   1.000
_cell.length_b   1.000
_cell.length_c   1.000
_cell.angle_alpha   90.00
_cell.angle_beta   90.00
_cell.angle_gamma   90.00
#
_symmetry.space_group_name_H-M   'P 1'
#
loop_
_entity.id
_entity.type
_entity.pdbx_description
1 polymer ?
#
loop_
_entity_poly.entity_id
_entity_poly.type
_entity_poly.pdbx_seq_one_letter_code
_entity_poly.pdbx_strand_id
1 'polypeptide(L)'
;KIVGCGDSFLSQLSVCFVVPRVNKTYKGALKVMASIRKRGSNSYLIVVSRGYDYEGNRLKSVQKTVKPPKEYTPKQAEKWVKEQAILFEREVQHTPEPINRSITLAKYIEHWVTDVGPKKLADSTFRRDEQDIRRILPALGNYKLTDLRKE
;
A
#
# COMPACT_ATOMS: atom_id res chain seq x y z
N LYS A 1 34.16 6.15 13.02
CA LYS A 1 33.92 5.00 12.12
C LYS A 1 32.53 4.45 12.39
N ILE A 2 31.55 4.83 11.58
CA ILE A 2 30.33 4.05 11.33
C ILE A 2 30.18 4.06 9.82
N VAL A 3 30.29 2.88 9.22
CA VAL A 3 30.17 2.62 7.80
C VAL A 3 28.68 2.58 7.49
N GLY A 4 28.16 3.63 6.86
CA GLY A 4 26.79 3.66 6.35
C GLY A 4 26.80 3.30 4.87
N CYS A 5 26.42 2.06 4.57
CA CYS A 5 26.23 1.52 3.23
C CYS A 5 25.28 2.42 2.42
N GLY A 6 25.62 2.69 1.17
CA GLY A 6 24.96 3.70 0.34
C GLY A 6 23.50 3.38 0.02
N ASP A 7 22.60 4.25 0.49
CA ASP A 7 21.21 4.31 0.00
C ASP A 7 21.14 5.11 -1.30
N SER A 8 21.71 4.55 -2.36
CA SER A 8 21.62 5.10 -3.72
C SER A 8 20.17 5.14 -4.24
N PHE A 9 19.86 5.99 -5.20
CA PHE A 9 18.61 5.97 -5.98
C PHE A 9 18.13 4.54 -6.37
N LEU A 10 19.08 3.63 -6.68
CA LEU A 10 18.79 2.23 -7.00
C LEU A 10 18.30 1.40 -5.80
N SER A 11 18.75 1.69 -4.58
CA SER A 11 18.20 1.04 -3.38
C SER A 11 16.78 1.55 -3.10
N GLN A 12 16.47 2.81 -3.40
CA GLN A 12 15.11 3.35 -3.26
C GLN A 12 14.14 2.83 -4.32
N LEU A 13 14.61 2.63 -5.57
CA LEU A 13 13.82 1.93 -6.60
C LEU A 13 13.52 0.47 -6.20
N SER A 14 14.43 -0.19 -5.48
CA SER A 14 14.18 -1.52 -4.91
C SER A 14 13.11 -1.51 -3.81
N VAL A 15 12.98 -0.43 -3.04
CA VAL A 15 11.94 -0.29 -2.00
C VAL A 15 10.55 -0.07 -2.62
N CYS A 16 10.47 0.49 -3.84
CA CYS A 16 9.20 0.54 -4.59
C CYS A 16 8.69 -0.84 -5.01
N PHE A 17 9.54 -1.87 -5.06
CA PHE A 17 9.19 -3.20 -5.57
C PHE A 17 9.16 -4.33 -4.54
N VAL A 18 9.61 -4.13 -3.30
CA VAL A 18 9.55 -5.18 -2.27
C VAL A 18 9.19 -4.58 -0.92
N VAL A 19 7.92 -4.78 -0.55
CA VAL A 19 7.42 -5.35 0.72
C VAL A 19 6.02 -4.77 0.93
N PRO A 20 4.94 -5.55 0.71
CA PRO A 20 3.69 -5.30 1.41
C PRO A 20 4.04 -5.25 2.88
N ARG A 21 3.92 -4.08 3.52
CA ARG A 21 4.18 -3.89 4.95
C ARG A 21 3.27 -4.86 5.70
N VAL A 22 3.79 -6.05 6.00
CA VAL A 22 3.11 -7.05 6.81
C VAL A 22 2.99 -6.41 8.17
N ASN A 23 1.80 -5.92 8.49
CA ASN A 23 1.47 -5.44 9.82
C ASN A 23 1.58 -6.64 10.78
N LYS A 24 2.78 -6.83 11.35
CA LYS A 24 3.03 -7.76 12.45
C LYS A 24 2.38 -7.20 13.71
N THR A 25 1.15 -7.62 13.98
CA THR A 25 0.56 -7.56 15.32
C THR A 25 -0.23 -8.83 15.58
N TYR A 26 0.48 -9.90 15.96
CA TYR A 26 -0.14 -11.07 16.58
C TYR A 26 0.36 -11.20 18.02
N LYS A 27 -0.40 -10.59 18.94
CA LYS A 27 -0.53 -11.07 20.32
C LYS A 27 -2.01 -11.05 20.68
N GLY A 28 -2.61 -12.23 20.80
CA GLY A 28 -3.73 -12.49 21.71
C GLY A 28 -5.17 -12.25 21.26
N ALA A 29 -5.45 -11.56 20.15
CA ALA A 29 -6.80 -11.47 19.59
C ALA A 29 -6.72 -11.24 18.08
N LEU A 30 -7.56 -11.93 17.29
CA LEU A 30 -7.76 -11.61 15.88
C LEU A 30 -8.37 -10.21 15.78
N LYS A 31 -7.52 -9.19 15.80
CA LYS A 31 -7.92 -7.80 15.56
C LYS A 31 -8.13 -7.66 14.06
N VAL A 32 -9.38 -7.90 13.64
CA VAL A 32 -9.88 -7.58 12.31
C VAL A 32 -9.67 -6.06 12.12
N MET A 33 -8.92 -5.67 11.09
CA MET A 33 -8.69 -4.28 10.67
C MET A 33 -10.00 -3.62 10.20
N ALA A 34 -11.01 -4.42 9.85
CA ALA A 34 -12.33 -3.99 9.45
C ALA A 34 -13.17 -3.51 10.64
N SER A 35 -13.76 -2.34 10.49
CA SER A 35 -14.75 -1.82 11.43
C SER A 35 -16.12 -2.43 11.11
N ILE A 36 -16.72 -3.13 12.08
CA ILE A 36 -18.07 -3.68 11.98
C ILE A 36 -19.02 -2.73 12.70
N ARG A 37 -20.09 -2.31 12.01
CA ARG A 37 -21.14 -1.44 12.57
C ARG A 37 -22.51 -2.07 12.36
N LYS A 38 -23.31 -2.16 13.41
CA LYS A 38 -24.71 -2.60 13.33
C LYS A 38 -25.57 -1.44 12.83
N ARG A 39 -26.36 -1.64 11.78
CA ARG A 39 -27.25 -0.61 11.17
C ARG A 39 -28.74 -0.91 11.37
N GLY A 40 -29.09 -2.14 11.77
CA GLY A 40 -30.46 -2.57 12.04
C GLY A 40 -30.51 -3.88 12.83
N SER A 41 -31.69 -4.49 12.96
CA SER A 41 -31.87 -5.74 13.72
C SER A 41 -31.02 -6.90 13.17
N ASN A 42 -30.90 -7.01 11.85
CA ASN A 42 -30.17 -8.08 11.16
C ASN A 42 -29.27 -7.57 10.01
N SER A 43 -28.65 -6.40 10.18
CA SER A 43 -27.81 -5.80 9.14
C SER A 43 -26.53 -5.22 9.73
N TYR A 44 -25.40 -5.61 9.14
CA TYR A 44 -24.06 -5.21 9.57
C TYR A 44 -23.32 -4.57 8.39
N LEU A 45 -22.68 -3.44 8.66
CA LEU A 45 -21.79 -2.76 7.74
C LEU A 45 -20.36 -3.11 8.12
N ILE A 46 -19.61 -3.66 7.19
CA ILE A 46 -18.18 -3.94 7.33
C ILE A 46 -17.43 -2.87 6.52
N VAL A 47 -16.52 -2.17 7.17
CA VAL A 47 -15.71 -1.10 6.56
C VAL A 47 -14.24 -1.47 6.67
N VAL A 48 -13.55 -1.64 5.54
CA VAL A 48 -12.12 -1.96 5.49
C VAL A 48 -11.33 -0.73 5.05
N SER A 49 -10.31 -0.37 5.84
CA SER A 49 -9.37 0.68 5.48
C SER A 49 -8.28 0.13 4.57
N ARG A 50 -7.99 0.81 3.45
CA ARG A 50 -7.00 0.38 2.45
C ARG A 50 -5.58 0.94 2.66
N GLY A 51 -5.40 1.83 3.63
CA GLY A 51 -4.11 2.47 3.90
C GLY A 51 -3.99 3.83 3.21
N TYR A 52 -2.78 4.18 2.79
CA TYR A 52 -2.42 5.45 2.16
C TYR A 52 -1.85 5.20 0.76
N ASP A 53 -2.06 6.14 -0.14
CA ASP A 53 -1.39 6.16 -1.43
C ASP A 53 0.08 6.61 -1.30
N TYR A 54 0.78 6.68 -2.44
CA TYR A 54 2.18 7.10 -2.50
C TYR A 54 2.36 8.62 -2.28
N GLU A 55 1.30 9.41 -2.46
CA GLU A 55 1.25 10.85 -2.19
C GLU A 55 0.95 11.14 -0.70
N GLY A 56 0.66 10.09 0.08
CA GLY A 56 0.31 10.20 1.50
C GLY A 56 -1.18 10.50 1.75
N ASN A 57 -2.02 10.54 0.71
CA ASN A 57 -3.46 10.66 0.88
C ASN A 57 -4.06 9.34 1.34
N ARG A 58 -5.10 9.44 2.17
CA ARG A 58 -5.81 8.28 2.69
C ARG A 58 -6.69 7.66 1.59
N LEU A 59 -6.45 6.39 1.28
CA LEU A 59 -7.25 5.64 0.32
C LEU A 59 -8.69 5.48 0.83
N LYS A 60 -9.66 5.61 -0.09
CA LYS A 60 -11.07 5.46 0.24
C LYS A 60 -11.33 4.06 0.82
N SER A 61 -12.01 4.03 1.96
CA SER A 61 -12.39 2.76 2.59
C SER A 61 -13.44 2.05 1.75
N VAL A 62 -13.33 0.72 1.67
CA VAL A 62 -14.33 -0.11 1.00
C VAL A 62 -15.36 -0.55 2.02
N GLN A 63 -16.63 -0.48 1.64
CA GLN A 63 -17.75 -0.80 2.51
C GLN A 63 -18.57 -1.94 1.91
N LYS A 64 -18.94 -2.92 2.72
CA LYS A 64 -19.81 -4.03 2.34
C LYS A 64 -20.87 -4.24 3.41
N THR A 65 -22.13 -4.27 3.00
CA THR A 65 -23.24 -4.58 3.90
C THR A 65 -23.52 -6.08 3.83
N VAL A 66 -23.51 -6.74 4.99
CA VAL A 66 -23.81 -8.17 5.10
C VAL A 66 -25.04 -8.38 5.98
N LYS A 67 -25.85 -9.37 5.61
CA LYS A 67 -27.07 -9.76 6.33
C LYS A 67 -26.93 -11.23 6.74
N PRO A 68 -26.82 -11.52 8.05
CA PRO A 68 -26.83 -12.89 8.53
C PRO A 68 -28.15 -13.59 8.19
N PRO A 69 -28.14 -14.91 7.94
CA PRO A 69 -29.35 -15.72 7.89
C PRO A 69 -30.24 -15.52 9.13
N LYS A 70 -31.56 -15.45 8.93
CA LYS A 70 -32.55 -15.16 10.00
C LYS A 70 -32.64 -16.24 11.07
N GLU A 71 -32.23 -17.46 10.73
CA GLU A 71 -32.25 -18.63 11.61
C GLU A 71 -31.11 -18.62 12.64
N TYR A 72 -30.12 -17.75 12.48
CA TYR A 72 -29.01 -17.69 13.41
C TYR A 72 -29.38 -17.00 14.72
N THR A 73 -28.95 -17.63 15.81
CA THR A 73 -28.93 -16.98 17.12
C THR A 73 -28.02 -15.74 17.07
N PRO A 74 -28.23 -14.74 17.94
CA PRO A 74 -27.41 -13.54 17.98
C PRO A 74 -25.89 -13.83 18.06
N LYS A 75 -25.51 -14.86 18.84
CA LYS A 75 -24.10 -15.28 18.97
C LYS A 75 -23.55 -15.89 17.67
N GLN A 76 -24.35 -16.67 16.94
CA GLN A 76 -23.97 -17.21 15.65
C GLN A 76 -23.87 -16.11 14.59
N ALA A 77 -24.81 -15.15 14.59
CA ALA A 77 -24.77 -14.00 13.71
C ALA A 77 -23.50 -13.17 13.92
N GLU A 78 -23.09 -12.91 15.17
CA GLU A 78 -21.82 -12.22 15.46
C GLU A 78 -20.59 -12.98 14.94
N LYS A 79 -20.55 -14.31 15.13
CA LYS A 79 -19.46 -15.14 14.62
C LYS A 79 -19.40 -15.09 13.09
N TRP A 80 -20.55 -15.24 12.44
CA TRP A 80 -20.67 -15.18 10.99
C TRP A 80 -20.23 -13.82 10.43
N VAL A 81 -20.63 -12.71 11.06
CA VAL A 81 -20.20 -11.36 10.64
C VAL A 81 -18.69 -11.18 10.77
N LYS A 82 -18.06 -11.74 11.81
CA LYS A 82 -16.59 -11.73 11.95
C LYS A 82 -15.92 -12.52 10.83
N GLU A 83 -16.44 -13.68 10.48
CA GLU A 83 -15.94 -14.49 9.36
C GLU A 83 -16.07 -13.74 8.02
N GLN A 84 -17.22 -13.11 7.78
CA GLN A 84 -17.43 -12.26 6.61
C GLN A 84 -16.46 -11.06 6.58
N ALA A 85 -16.16 -10.47 7.73
CA ALA A 85 -15.19 -9.38 7.82
C ALA A 85 -13.78 -9.84 7.45
N ILE A 86 -13.35 -11.01 7.91
CA ILE A 86 -12.05 -11.60 7.53
C ILE A 86 -11.99 -11.92 6.03
N LEU A 87 -13.06 -12.51 5.48
CA LEU A 87 -13.14 -12.79 4.04
C LEU A 87 -13.07 -11.50 3.22
N PHE A 88 -13.77 -10.46 3.66
CA PHE A 88 -13.78 -9.18 2.98
C PHE A 88 -12.43 -8.44 3.07
N GLU A 89 -11.73 -8.55 4.19
CA GLU A 89 -10.35 -8.06 4.30
C GLU A 89 -9.42 -8.72 3.31
N ARG A 90 -9.49 -10.06 3.21
CA ARG A 90 -8.69 -10.82 2.24
C ARG A 90 -9.03 -10.41 0.82
N GLU A 91 -10.31 -10.27 0.51
CA GLU A 91 -10.79 -9.80 -0.80
C GLU A 91 -10.20 -8.42 -1.15
N VAL A 92 -10.27 -7.46 -0.23
CA VAL A 92 -9.73 -6.11 -0.42
C VAL A 92 -8.20 -6.10 -0.53
N GLN A 93 -7.51 -6.98 0.20
CA GLN A 93 -6.06 -7.13 0.15
C GLN A 93 -5.60 -7.80 -1.16
N HIS A 94 -6.34 -8.80 -1.64
CA HIS A 94 -6.06 -9.51 -2.89
C HIS A 94 -6.57 -8.78 -4.13
N THR A 95 -7.30 -7.68 -3.96
CA THR A 95 -7.60 -6.75 -5.05
C THR A 95 -6.49 -5.70 -5.08
N PRO A 96 -5.39 -5.91 -5.85
CA PRO A 96 -4.42 -4.87 -6.04
C PRO A 96 -5.15 -3.65 -6.58
N GLU A 97 -4.87 -2.47 -6.03
CA GLU A 97 -5.34 -1.24 -6.65
C GLU A 97 -4.94 -1.24 -8.13
N PRO A 98 -5.72 -0.60 -9.02
CA PRO A 98 -5.22 -0.24 -10.31
C PRO A 98 -4.07 0.76 -10.08
N ILE A 99 -2.89 0.22 -9.76
CA ILE A 99 -1.62 0.93 -9.85
C ILE A 99 -1.67 1.55 -11.23
N ASN A 100 -1.43 2.86 -11.33
CA ASN A 100 -1.33 3.54 -12.61
C ASN A 100 -0.16 2.90 -13.39
N ARG A 101 -0.44 1.81 -14.11
CA ARG A 101 0.52 0.99 -14.87
C ARG A 101 1.11 1.76 -16.05
N SER A 102 0.72 3.02 -16.22
CA SER A 102 1.12 3.93 -17.29
C SER A 102 2.20 4.91 -16.86
N ILE A 103 2.59 4.98 -15.58
CA ILE A 103 3.66 5.90 -15.18
C ILE A 103 5.01 5.42 -15.72
N THR A 104 5.67 6.30 -16.46
CA THR A 104 7.04 6.09 -16.93
C THR A 104 8.04 6.39 -15.82
N LEU A 105 9.22 5.80 -15.90
CA LEU A 105 10.30 6.06 -14.95
C LEU A 105 10.64 7.55 -14.88
N ALA A 106 10.66 8.25 -16.02
CA ALA A 106 10.92 9.69 -16.06
C ALA A 106 9.90 10.49 -15.23
N LYS A 107 8.60 10.21 -15.41
CA LYS A 107 7.54 10.91 -14.68
C LYS A 107 7.57 10.64 -13.17
N TYR A 108 7.97 9.44 -12.77
CA TYR A 108 8.18 9.12 -11.36
C TYR A 108 9.38 9.87 -10.77
N ILE A 109 10.49 9.93 -11.52
CA ILE A 109 11.70 10.66 -11.13
C ILE A 109 11.40 12.15 -10.93
N GLU A 110 10.63 12.78 -11.80
CA GLU A 110 10.23 14.19 -11.64
C GLU A 110 9.53 14.43 -10.30
N HIS A 111 8.51 13.63 -9.98
CA HIS A 111 7.84 13.70 -8.67
C HIS A 111 8.81 13.44 -7.50
N TRP A 112 9.72 12.48 -7.64
CA TRP A 112 10.69 12.18 -6.60
C TRP A 112 11.64 13.37 -6.35
N VAL A 113 12.17 13.99 -7.40
CA VAL A 113 13.08 15.15 -7.33
C VAL A 113 12.37 16.36 -6.70
N THR A 114 11.10 16.61 -7.03
CA THR A 114 10.36 17.77 -6.51
C THR A 114 9.89 17.58 -5.06
N ASP A 115 9.34 16.41 -4.73
CA ASP A 115 8.57 16.27 -3.49
C ASP A 115 9.20 15.37 -2.43
N VAL A 116 10.06 14.43 -2.83
CA VAL A 116 10.51 13.33 -1.96
C VAL A 116 12.00 13.44 -1.60
N GLY A 117 12.86 13.56 -2.61
CA GLY A 117 14.32 13.59 -2.47
C GLY A 117 14.80 14.69 -1.51
N PRO A 118 14.44 15.98 -1.74
CA PRO A 118 14.90 17.09 -0.90
C PRO A 118 14.44 17.02 0.55
N LYS A 119 13.30 16.34 0.83
CA LYS A 119 12.76 16.21 2.19
C LYS A 119 13.35 15.04 2.97
N LYS A 120 13.86 14.01 2.28
CA LYS A 120 14.29 12.75 2.89
C LYS A 120 15.81 12.54 2.88
N LEU A 121 16.53 13.17 1.95
CA LEU A 121 17.96 12.97 1.76
C LEU A 121 18.78 14.17 2.23
N ALA A 122 20.01 13.91 2.67
CA ALA A 122 20.99 14.98 2.84
C ALA A 122 21.39 15.56 1.48
N ASP A 123 21.66 16.87 1.41
CA ASP A 123 22.01 17.61 0.19
C ASP A 123 23.13 16.95 -0.64
N SER A 124 24.16 16.42 0.03
CA SER A 124 25.28 15.75 -0.63
C SER A 124 24.87 14.44 -1.32
N THR A 125 23.95 13.68 -0.71
CA THR A 125 23.40 12.44 -1.29
C THR A 125 22.45 12.76 -2.44
N PHE A 126 21.57 13.75 -2.24
CA PHE A 126 20.60 14.15 -3.27
C PHE A 126 21.30 14.63 -4.56
N ARG A 127 22.36 15.44 -4.44
CA ARG A 127 23.16 15.87 -5.61
C ARG A 127 23.83 14.73 -6.36
N ARG A 128 24.24 13.67 -5.64
CA ARG A 128 24.81 12.47 -6.27
C ARG A 128 23.73 11.70 -7.03
N ASP A 129 22.57 11.50 -6.42
CA ASP A 129 21.43 10.84 -7.05
C ASP A 129 20.94 11.62 -8.28
N GLU A 130 20.90 12.96 -8.26
CA GLU A 130 20.59 13.78 -9.44
C GLU A 130 21.55 13.52 -10.60
N GLN A 131 22.84 13.33 -10.30
CA GLN A 131 23.84 13.05 -11.32
C GLN A 131 23.61 11.68 -11.98
N ASP A 132 23.25 10.67 -11.18
CA ASP A 132 22.97 9.32 -11.67
C ASP A 132 21.64 9.26 -12.43
N ILE A 133 20.63 9.99 -11.97
CA ILE A 133 19.35 10.16 -12.66
C ILE A 133 19.57 10.71 -14.08
N ARG A 134 20.44 11.71 -14.27
CA ARG A 134 20.77 12.26 -15.60
C ARG A 134 21.37 11.21 -16.54
N ARG A 135 22.07 10.20 -16.00
CA ARG A 135 22.64 9.09 -16.79
C ARG A 135 21.61 8.02 -17.11
N ILE A 136 20.65 7.80 -16.22
CA ILE A 136 19.63 6.74 -16.33
C ILE A 136 18.48 7.18 -17.25
N LEU A 137 18.07 8.45 -17.20
CA LEU A 137 16.92 8.97 -17.94
C LEU A 137 16.98 8.73 -19.47
N PRO A 138 18.11 8.94 -20.17
CA PRO A 138 18.19 8.69 -21.61
C PRO A 138 17.96 7.22 -21.99
N ALA A 139 18.35 6.28 -21.13
CA ALA A 139 18.26 4.86 -21.41
C ALA A 139 16.92 4.24 -20.94
N LEU A 140 16.46 4.61 -19.74
CA LEU A 140 15.34 3.94 -19.07
C LEU A 140 14.13 4.86 -18.81
N GLY A 141 14.23 6.17 -19.07
CA GLY A 141 13.19 7.14 -18.71
C GLY A 141 11.83 6.86 -19.35
N ASN A 142 11.81 6.35 -20.58
CA ASN A 142 10.58 6.06 -21.33
C ASN A 142 9.93 4.71 -20.95
N TYR A 143 10.64 3.86 -20.20
CA TYR A 143 10.11 2.59 -19.76
C TYR A 143 9.07 2.82 -18.68
N LYS A 144 8.01 2.02 -18.70
CA LYS A 144 7.06 1.97 -17.59
C LYS A 144 7.73 1.31 -16.41
N LEU A 145 7.39 1.74 -15.19
CA LEU A 145 7.90 1.10 -13.98
C LEU A 145 7.58 -0.40 -13.95
N THR A 146 6.45 -0.83 -14.53
CA THR A 146 6.06 -2.24 -14.64
C THR A 146 6.94 -3.07 -15.56
N ASP A 147 7.65 -2.42 -16.49
CA ASP A 147 8.37 -3.09 -17.58
C ASP A 147 9.87 -3.22 -17.25
N LEU A 148 10.33 -2.56 -16.17
CA LEU A 148 11.69 -2.68 -15.64
C LEU A 148 11.85 -4.06 -14.96
N ARG A 149 12.39 -5.04 -15.68
CA ARG A 149 12.70 -6.38 -15.16
C ARG A 149 14.21 -6.57 -15.03
N LYS A 150 14.64 -7.27 -13.99
CA LYS A 150 16.01 -7.76 -13.85
C LYS A 150 16.14 -9.01 -14.72
N GLU A 151 17.01 -8.96 -15.72
CA GLU A 151 17.44 -10.16 -16.46
C GLU A 151 18.33 -11.06 -15.59
#